data_AF-A0A2X2LFI3-F1
#
_entry.id   AF-A0A2X2LFI3-F1
#
_cell.length_a   1.000
_cell.length_b   1.000
_cell.length_c   1.000
_cell.angle_alpha   90.00
_cell.angle_beta   90.00
_cell.angle_gamma   90.00
#
_symmetry.space_group_name_H-M   'P 1'
#
loop_
_entity.id
_entity.type
_entity.pdbx_description
1 polymer ?
#
loop_
_entity_poly.entity_id
_entity_poly.type
_entity_poly.pdbx_seq_one_letter_code
_entity_poly.pdbx_strand_id
1 'polypeptide(L)'
;MNKKRISEVITLWKVDKKQYVKKSSFSAYTLLIENHLQPVFGDQFVIEEADVQSFVFQKLESGLSHKTIKDILIVLKMILKFGAKHKWLDYTPFDIQFPTEREKHNIEVLSRADQKK
;
A
#
# COMPACT_ATOMS: atom_id res chain seq x y z
N MET A 1 21.52 -14.87 -9.11
CA MET A 1 20.44 -14.40 -8.21
C MET A 1 19.13 -14.52 -8.98
N ASN A 2 18.15 -15.28 -8.48
CA ASN A 2 16.90 -15.50 -9.22
C ASN A 2 15.93 -14.34 -8.94
N LYS A 3 16.07 -13.26 -9.72
CA LYS A 3 15.22 -12.06 -9.59
C LYS A 3 13.79 -12.42 -10.00
N LYS A 4 12.80 -12.06 -9.17
CA LYS A 4 11.38 -12.27 -9.45
C LYS A 4 10.70 -10.95 -9.78
N ARG A 5 9.65 -11.01 -10.61
CA ARG A 5 8.76 -9.86 -10.79
C ARG A 5 7.99 -9.59 -9.50
N ILE A 6 7.60 -8.34 -9.30
CA ILE A 6 6.80 -7.95 -8.14
C ILE A 6 5.47 -8.72 -8.10
N SER A 7 4.84 -9.01 -9.24
CA SER A 7 3.64 -9.87 -9.33
C SER A 7 3.83 -11.28 -8.75
N GLU A 8 4.98 -11.90 -8.99
CA GLU A 8 5.32 -13.20 -8.40
C GLU A 8 5.55 -13.07 -6.90
N VAL A 9 6.26 -12.02 -6.47
CA VAL A 9 6.52 -11.75 -5.04
C VAL A 9 5.22 -11.47 -4.29
N ILE A 10 4.29 -10.74 -4.91
CA ILE A 10 2.93 -10.51 -4.39
C ILE A 10 2.21 -11.83 -4.17
N THR A 11 2.25 -12.73 -5.15
CA THR A 11 1.58 -14.04 -5.06
C THR A 11 2.15 -14.85 -3.89
N LEU A 12 3.47 -14.92 -3.79
CA LEU A 12 4.16 -15.62 -2.70
C LEU A 12 3.88 -14.98 -1.34
N TRP A 13 3.87 -13.64 -1.28
CA TRP A 13 3.55 -12.90 -0.07
C TRP A 13 2.11 -13.11 0.38
N LYS A 14 1.13 -13.14 -0.55
CA LYS A 14 -0.28 -13.41 -0.23
C LYS A 14 -0.43 -14.80 0.42
N VAL A 15 0.24 -15.82 -0.11
CA VAL A 15 0.19 -17.19 0.43
C VAL A 15 0.80 -17.27 1.84
N ASP A 16 1.95 -16.64 2.05
CA ASP A 16 2.61 -16.57 3.35
C ASP A 16 1.78 -15.76 4.36
N LYS A 17 1.41 -14.53 4.00
CA LYS A 17 0.77 -13.58 4.91
C LYS A 17 -0.59 -14.03 5.42
N LYS A 18 -1.33 -14.80 4.62
CA LYS A 18 -2.66 -15.35 4.97
C LYS A 18 -2.65 -16.14 6.28
N GLN A 19 -1.51 -16.73 6.67
CA GLN A 19 -1.37 -17.51 7.90
C GLN A 19 -1.24 -16.65 9.17
N TYR A 20 -0.89 -15.37 9.03
CA TYR A 20 -0.50 -14.51 10.15
C TYR A 20 -1.47 -13.35 10.41
N VAL A 21 -2.53 -13.21 9.62
CA VAL A 21 -3.45 -12.07 9.73
C VAL A 21 -4.91 -12.53 9.72
N LYS A 22 -5.78 -11.72 10.34
CA LYS A 22 -7.23 -11.94 10.31
C LYS A 22 -7.74 -11.86 8.86
N LYS A 23 -8.82 -12.60 8.56
CA LYS A 23 -9.47 -12.60 7.24
C LYS A 23 -9.80 -11.18 6.75
N SER A 24 -10.32 -10.31 7.62
CA SER A 24 -10.65 -8.92 7.26
C SER A 24 -9.42 -8.12 6.84
N SER A 25 -8.31 -8.22 7.59
CA SER A 25 -7.05 -7.57 7.24
C SER A 25 -6.47 -8.11 5.94
N PHE A 26 -6.53 -9.43 5.72
CA PHE A 26 -6.08 -10.04 4.47
C PHE A 26 -6.89 -9.55 3.26
N SER A 27 -8.22 -9.45 3.40
CA SER A 27 -9.09 -8.90 2.37
C SER A 27 -8.74 -7.44 2.05
N ALA A 28 -8.52 -6.61 3.08
CA ALA A 28 -8.10 -5.23 2.89
C ALA A 28 -6.77 -5.12 2.12
N TYR A 29 -5.76 -5.91 2.51
CA TYR A 29 -4.48 -5.92 1.78
C TYR A 29 -4.64 -6.39 0.34
N THR A 30 -5.42 -7.44 0.11
CA THR A 30 -5.67 -7.99 -1.23
C THR A 30 -6.32 -6.95 -2.14
N LEU A 31 -7.31 -6.23 -1.63
CA LEU A 31 -7.98 -5.14 -2.35
C LEU A 31 -7.00 -4.02 -2.74
N LEU A 32 -6.17 -3.56 -1.79
CA LEU A 32 -5.17 -2.52 -2.06
C LEU A 32 -4.12 -2.98 -3.08
N ILE A 33 -3.71 -4.25 -3.02
CA ILE A 33 -2.77 -4.83 -3.98
C ILE A 33 -3.38 -4.85 -5.38
N GLU A 34 -4.58 -5.42 -5.54
CA GLU A 34 -5.19 -5.65 -6.84
C GLU A 34 -5.56 -4.34 -7.54
N ASN A 35 -6.04 -3.34 -6.79
CA ASN A 35 -6.48 -2.08 -7.37
C ASN A 35 -5.35 -1.07 -7.61
N HIS A 36 -4.23 -1.19 -6.89
CA HIS A 36 -3.24 -0.12 -6.87
C HIS A 36 -1.80 -0.59 -7.09
N LEU A 37 -1.37 -1.69 -6.48
CA LEU A 37 0.04 -2.12 -6.58
C LEU A 37 0.28 -2.98 -7.81
N GLN A 38 -0.59 -3.96 -8.06
CA GLN A 38 -0.41 -4.91 -9.15
C GLN A 38 -0.48 -4.26 -10.54
N PRO A 39 -1.42 -3.32 -10.83
CA PRO A 39 -1.47 -2.66 -12.13
C PRO A 39 -0.27 -1.74 -12.42
N VAL A 40 0.41 -1.25 -11.39
CA VAL A 40 1.50 -0.27 -11.53
C VAL A 40 2.87 -0.93 -11.45
N PHE A 41 3.09 -1.75 -10.43
CA PHE A 41 4.41 -2.32 -10.10
C PHE A 41 4.55 -3.78 -10.53
N GLY A 42 3.47 -4.46 -10.92
CA GLY A 42 3.44 -5.93 -11.08
C GLY A 42 4.46 -6.51 -12.05
N ASP A 43 4.75 -5.80 -13.15
CA ASP A 43 5.71 -6.22 -14.17
C ASP A 43 7.14 -5.78 -13.90
N GLN A 44 7.35 -4.94 -12.87
CA GLN A 44 8.67 -4.46 -12.52
C GLN A 44 9.45 -5.52 -11.73
N PHE A 45 10.78 -5.38 -11.72
CA PHE A 45 11.71 -6.18 -10.92
C PHE A 45 12.36 -5.37 -9.80
N VAL A 46 12.39 -4.05 -9.97
CA VAL A 46 12.99 -3.09 -9.05
C VAL A 46 11.99 -1.93 -8.93
N ILE A 47 11.86 -1.38 -7.73
CA ILE A 47 11.07 -0.19 -7.45
C ILE A 47 12.01 0.81 -6.80
N GLU A 48 12.14 1.99 -7.41
CA GLU A 48 12.94 3.08 -6.88
C GLU A 48 12.05 4.09 -6.12
N GLU A 49 12.67 4.94 -5.29
CA GLU A 49 11.94 5.97 -4.55
C GLU A 49 11.16 6.91 -5.48
N ALA A 50 11.74 7.26 -6.63
CA ALA A 50 11.09 8.10 -7.64
C ALA A 50 9.80 7.49 -8.20
N ASP A 51 9.76 6.17 -8.39
CA ASP A 51 8.55 5.44 -8.83
C ASP A 51 7.45 5.56 -7.77
N VAL A 52 7.81 5.37 -6.50
CA VAL A 52 6.87 5.44 -5.38
C VAL A 52 6.36 6.87 -5.16
N GLN A 53 7.25 7.87 -5.27
CA GLN A 53 6.88 9.28 -5.14
C GLN A 53 5.92 9.71 -6.28
N SER A 54 6.19 9.29 -7.51
CA SER A 54 5.31 9.54 -8.66
C SER A 54 3.95 8.86 -8.50
N PHE A 55 3.95 7.61 -8.02
CA PHE A 55 2.72 6.88 -7.71
C PHE A 55 1.87 7.62 -6.67
N VAL A 56 2.49 8.18 -5.63
CA VAL A 56 1.77 8.93 -4.58
C VAL A 56 1.09 10.17 -5.14
N PHE A 57 1.78 10.95 -5.98
CA PHE A 57 1.18 12.11 -6.64
C PHE A 57 0.02 11.71 -7.55
N GLN A 58 0.19 10.66 -8.36
CA GLN A 58 -0.89 10.15 -9.22
C GLN A 58 -2.12 9.73 -8.39
N LYS A 59 -1.92 9.08 -7.23
CA LYS A 59 -3.04 8.68 -6.37
C LYS A 59 -3.72 9.87 -5.71
N LEU A 60 -2.97 10.89 -5.30
CA LEU A 60 -3.54 12.14 -4.79
C LEU A 60 -4.37 12.84 -5.86
N GLU A 61 -3.88 12.93 -7.09
CA GLU A 61 -4.61 13.52 -8.23
C GLU A 61 -5.89 12.74 -8.56
N SER A 62 -5.89 11.42 -8.37
CA SER A 62 -7.09 10.58 -8.52
C SER A 62 -8.09 10.69 -7.36
N GLY A 63 -7.81 11.55 -6.37
CA GLY A 63 -8.72 11.82 -5.24
C GLY A 63 -8.61 10.85 -4.07
N LEU A 64 -7.58 10.00 -4.01
CA LEU A 64 -7.38 9.13 -2.85
C LEU A 64 -6.91 9.95 -1.63
N SER A 65 -7.46 9.64 -0.47
CA SER A 65 -7.04 10.26 0.78
C SER A 65 -5.59 9.88 1.14
N HIS A 66 -4.91 10.78 1.85
CA HIS A 66 -3.56 10.54 2.39
C HIS A 66 -3.51 9.29 3.26
N LYS A 67 -4.57 9.01 4.04
CA LYS A 67 -4.70 7.81 4.85
C LYS A 67 -4.66 6.55 3.98
N THR A 68 -5.50 6.50 2.94
CA THR A 68 -5.56 5.35 2.02
C THR A 68 -4.21 5.13 1.32
N ILE A 69 -3.56 6.20 0.86
CA ILE A 69 -2.25 6.09 0.21
C ILE A 69 -1.20 5.57 1.18
N LYS A 70 -1.16 6.06 2.43
CA LYS A 70 -0.28 5.52 3.48
C LYS A 70 -0.52 4.04 3.74
N ASP A 71 -1.79 3.60 3.79
CA ASP A 71 -2.13 2.18 3.94
C ASP A 71 -1.61 1.35 2.75
N ILE A 72 -1.73 1.85 1.52
CA ILE A 72 -1.17 1.21 0.32
C ILE A 72 0.36 1.10 0.42
N LEU A 73 1.05 2.18 0.82
CA LEU A 73 2.51 2.19 0.97
C LEU A 73 3.01 1.23 2.05
N ILE A 74 2.26 1.06 3.14
CA ILE A 74 2.58 0.07 4.18
C ILE A 74 2.54 -1.35 3.58
N VAL A 75 1.50 -1.66 2.79
CA VAL A 75 1.39 -2.96 2.11
C VAL A 75 2.53 -3.17 1.11
N LEU A 76 2.86 -2.16 0.30
CA LEU A 76 4.00 -2.21 -0.62
C LEU A 76 5.31 -2.50 0.11
N LYS A 77 5.61 -1.76 1.20
CA LYS A 77 6.80 -1.99 2.02
C LYS A 77 6.86 -3.41 2.58
N MET A 78 5.72 -3.98 3.00
CA MET A 78 5.69 -5.38 3.48
C MET A 78 6.05 -6.38 2.38
N ILE A 79 5.54 -6.20 1.16
CA ILE A 79 5.82 -7.08 0.01
C ILE A 79 7.29 -6.99 -0.37
N LEU A 80 7.85 -5.78 -0.45
CA LEU A 80 9.26 -5.58 -0.80
C LEU A 80 10.18 -6.17 0.27
N LYS A 81 9.94 -5.88 1.55
CA LYS A 81 10.71 -6.49 2.65
C LYS A 81 10.66 -8.01 2.61
N PHE A 82 9.53 -8.59 2.26
CA PHE A 82 9.39 -10.04 2.09
C PHE A 82 10.27 -10.56 0.96
N GLY A 83 10.17 -10.01 -0.25
CA GLY A 83 11.02 -10.48 -1.36
C GLY A 83 12.52 -10.27 -1.10
N ALA A 84 12.90 -9.20 -0.41
CA ALA A 84 14.28 -8.95 -0.01
C ALA A 84 14.80 -9.98 0.99
N LYS A 85 13.98 -10.36 1.99
CA LYS A 85 14.30 -11.44 2.93
C LYS A 85 14.59 -12.77 2.22
N HIS A 86 13.90 -13.03 1.11
CA HIS A 86 14.08 -14.23 0.29
C HIS A 86 15.13 -14.07 -0.84
N LYS A 87 15.85 -12.93 -0.91
CA LYS A 87 16.86 -12.61 -1.94
C LYS A 87 16.32 -12.62 -3.39
N TRP A 88 15.02 -12.33 -3.56
CA TRP A 88 14.38 -12.24 -4.88
C TRP A 88 14.38 -10.83 -5.46
N LEU A 89 14.47 -9.82 -4.61
CA LEU A 89 14.53 -8.41 -4.98
C LEU A 89 15.48 -7.66 -4.05
N ASP A 90 15.99 -6.54 -4.54
CA ASP A 90 16.78 -5.61 -3.75
C ASP A 90 15.82 -4.54 -3.20
N TYR A 91 15.77 -4.39 -1.87
CA TYR A 91 14.91 -3.39 -1.22
C TYR A 91 15.77 -2.26 -0.67
N THR A 92 15.61 -1.09 -1.26
CA THR A 92 16.12 0.17 -0.72
C THR A 92 14.99 0.85 0.06
N PRO A 93 15.19 1.20 1.34
CA PRO A 93 14.23 2.02 2.07
C PRO A 93 14.00 3.34 1.35
N PHE A 94 12.74 3.74 1.25
CA PHE A 94 12.33 5.01 0.65
C PHE A 94 11.56 5.88 1.65
N ASP A 95 11.79 7.19 1.55
CA ASP A 95 11.11 8.23 2.31
C ASP A 95 10.24 9.09 1.40
N ILE A 96 8.93 9.07 1.64
CA ILE A 96 7.94 9.67 0.74
C ILE A 96 7.44 10.98 1.33
N GLN A 97 7.56 12.05 0.55
CA GLN A 97 7.08 13.36 0.91
C GLN A 97 5.62 13.52 0.47
N PHE A 98 4.74 13.86 1.41
CA PHE A 98 3.35 14.19 1.12
C PHE A 98 3.17 15.71 1.10
N PRO A 99 2.35 16.26 0.17
CA PRO A 99 1.94 17.65 0.24
C PRO A 99 1.26 17.96 1.59
N THR A 100 1.38 19.20 2.07
CA THR A 100 0.69 19.62 3.29
C THR A 100 -0.83 19.50 3.11
N GLU A 101 -1.49 18.71 3.95
CA GLU A 101 -2.96 18.59 3.98
C GLU A 101 -3.58 19.95 4.30
N ARG A 102 -4.24 20.58 3.33
CA ARG A 102 -4.92 21.88 3.52
C ARG A 102 -6.31 21.74 4.15
N GLU A 103 -6.96 20.59 4.00
CA GLU A 103 -8.33 20.36 4.47
C GLU A 103 -8.41 19.22 5.48
N LYS A 104 -8.61 19.56 6.75
CA LYS A 104 -8.96 18.60 7.79
C LYS A 104 -10.40 18.15 7.57
N HIS A 105 -10.59 16.89 7.18
CA HIS A 105 -11.88 16.23 7.25
C HIS A 105 -12.17 15.94 8.73
N ASN A 106 -12.78 16.91 9.43
CA ASN A 106 -13.29 16.68 10.77
C ASN A 106 -14.44 15.67 10.65
N ILE A 107 -14.29 14.53 11.33
CA ILE A 107 -15.41 13.62 11.52
C ILE A 107 -16.37 14.35 12.48
N GLU A 108 -17.50 14.81 11.97
CA GLU A 108 -18.56 15.33 12.83
C GLU A 108 -19.02 14.21 13.77
N VAL A 109 -18.76 14.40 15.06
CA VAL A 109 -19.24 13.49 16.10
C VAL A 109 -20.70 13.85 16.33
N LEU A 110 -21.60 12.89 16.08
CA LEU A 110 -23.02 13.04 16.41
C LEU A 110 -23.16 13.51 17.86
N SER A 111 -23.78 14.66 18.05
CA SER A 111 -24.03 15.19 19.37
C SER A 111 -25.09 14.33 20.07
N ARG A 112 -25.16 14.36 21.40
CA ARG A 112 -26.23 13.66 22.15
C ARG A 112 -27.63 14.11 21.72
N ALA A 113 -27.76 15.29 21.10
CA ALA A 113 -29.03 15.80 20.57
C ALA A 113 -29.48 15.08 19.29
N ASP A 114 -28.56 14.49 18.53
CA ASP A 114 -28.82 13.75 17.29
C ASP A 114 -29.25 12.30 17.56
N GLN A 115 -29.02 11.80 18.78
CA GLN A 115 -29.63 10.56 19.28
C GLN A 115 -31.08 10.80 19.73
N LYS A 116 -32.01 10.98 18.79
CA LYS A 116 -33.44 10.81 19.09
C LYS A 116 -33.84 9.34 18.93
N LYS A 117 -34.58 8.86 19.92
CA LYS A 117 -35.15 7.52 20.07
C LYS A 117 -36.39 7.35 19.22
#